data_AF-A0A7C0VT83-F1
#
_entry.id   AF-A0A7C0VT83-F1
#
_cell.length_a   1.000
_cell.length_b   1.000
_cell.length_c   1.000
_cell.angle_alpha   90.00
_cell.angle_beta   90.00
_cell.angle_gamma   90.00
#
_symmetry.space_group_name_H-M   'P 1'
#
loop_
_entity.id
_entity.type
_entity.pdbx_description
1 polymer ?
#
loop_
_entity_poly.entity_id
_entity_poly.type
_entity_poly.pdbx_seq_one_letter_code
_entity_poly.pdbx_strand_id
1 'polypeptide(L)'
;VTKIKSSSRKRRCSHREKWLTFPKNWSDFFYLLGFMFGDGTGGFERVTNNNTILLKKLDSILKGLGCRLRVFRGRTALEGNLLGGKTLFELGINVFEFPVEKKSKKMKVPTLVQMAPNAYVSRFIRGYVDADGYINERSCTIEVYSISKEFLEVLKTLLLRFEITSTLLRKKHGFILRISGKDNLRRFLKNIGLSHPQKFKSLKRIVKKSKRLDMINKRVYLSPKLLETVAVSLFLSERQITEHIPFWRKIVKGEQGFCLDTLKKFLNIAKKFIKSKDHRRKIRRAVKLIESGKIEGNLKSYLSSHGLLNDGKLTELGKRILSIWKSENFEWVLETLHFGDLNFIKVKSKKKLKYNGWLFDISVPLTQNFIANNIIVHNTTLLDKIRGTTVNLLEPGQLTQHIGASFIPVETIKQICGSLLTKLKIELTIPGLLVIDTPGHEAFTTLRKRGGSVADLAILVVDINEGFQPQTDESLEYLKQFKVPFVVAATKIDLIHGWNVSKNACFFDSYTNQSEEVKAELERKVYQIVAQLSERGFEAERFDRVTDFT
;
A
#
# COMPACT_ATOMS: atom_id res chain seq x y z
N VAL A 1 -4.40 -12.37 -33.35
CA VAL A 1 -5.62 -12.04 -34.13
C VAL A 1 -5.45 -10.66 -34.76
N THR A 2 -5.56 -10.52 -36.08
CA THR A 2 -5.33 -9.24 -36.80
C THR A 2 -6.62 -8.57 -37.29
N LYS A 3 -7.70 -9.34 -37.47
CA LYS A 3 -9.03 -8.86 -37.83
C LYS A 3 -10.08 -9.67 -37.09
N ILE A 4 -11.24 -9.07 -36.84
CA ILE A 4 -12.39 -9.73 -36.23
C ILE A 4 -13.66 -9.32 -36.95
N LYS A 5 -14.67 -10.20 -36.90
CA LYS A 5 -15.99 -9.97 -37.44
C LYS A 5 -16.99 -10.64 -36.51
N SER A 6 -18.04 -9.93 -36.10
CA SER A 6 -19.15 -10.54 -35.38
C SER A 6 -20.10 -11.21 -36.37
N SER A 7 -20.77 -12.26 -35.93
CA SER A 7 -21.87 -12.89 -36.66
C SER A 7 -22.99 -13.24 -35.68
N SER A 8 -24.23 -13.26 -36.16
CA SER A 8 -25.34 -13.75 -35.34
C SER A 8 -25.30 -15.27 -35.25
N ARG A 9 -25.84 -15.84 -34.15
CA ARG A 9 -25.94 -17.31 -33.97
C ARG A 9 -26.61 -18.04 -35.15
N LYS A 10 -27.47 -17.34 -35.91
CA LYS A 10 -28.23 -17.89 -37.05
C LYS A 10 -27.50 -17.78 -38.41
N ARG A 11 -26.36 -17.10 -38.50
CA ARG A 11 -25.62 -16.89 -39.77
C ARG A 11 -24.16 -17.32 -39.60
N ARG A 12 -23.64 -18.15 -40.52
CA ARG A 12 -22.18 -18.34 -40.66
C ARG A 12 -21.56 -17.02 -41.15
N CYS A 13 -20.26 -16.80 -40.91
CA CYS A 13 -19.52 -15.56 -41.23
C CYS A 13 -19.46 -15.16 -42.74
N SER A 14 -20.37 -15.65 -43.58
CA SER A 14 -20.41 -15.55 -45.04
C SER A 14 -21.11 -14.29 -45.61
N HIS A 15 -21.71 -13.40 -44.79
CA HIS A 15 -22.42 -12.21 -45.29
C HIS A 15 -21.63 -10.89 -45.26
N ARG A 16 -22.08 -9.90 -46.06
CA ARG A 16 -21.55 -8.55 -46.39
C ARG A 16 -21.03 -7.63 -45.24
N GLU A 17 -20.96 -8.09 -43.99
CA GLU A 17 -20.42 -7.30 -42.89
C GLU A 17 -18.90 -7.11 -42.99
N LYS A 18 -18.46 -5.87 -42.74
CA LYS A 18 -17.05 -5.46 -42.82
C LYS A 18 -16.25 -6.04 -41.66
N TRP A 19 -15.03 -6.48 -41.97
CA TRP A 19 -14.05 -6.91 -40.98
C TRP A 19 -13.50 -5.69 -40.23
N LEU A 20 -13.53 -5.75 -38.90
CA LEU A 20 -12.83 -4.79 -38.05
C LEU A 20 -11.35 -5.17 -38.04
N THR A 21 -10.48 -4.22 -38.37
CA THR A 21 -9.03 -4.43 -38.30
C THR A 21 -8.53 -4.07 -36.92
N PHE A 22 -7.84 -4.99 -36.24
CA PHE A 22 -7.27 -4.68 -34.95
C PHE A 22 -5.99 -3.86 -35.11
N PRO A 23 -5.84 -2.78 -34.32
CA PRO A 23 -4.66 -1.97 -34.40
C PRO A 23 -3.49 -2.71 -33.76
N LYS A 24 -2.28 -2.52 -34.31
CA LYS A 24 -1.04 -3.03 -33.67
C LYS A 24 -0.82 -2.42 -32.28
N ASN A 25 -1.34 -1.21 -32.05
CA ASN A 25 -1.32 -0.49 -30.78
C ASN A 25 -2.73 0.02 -30.44
N TRP A 26 -3.22 -0.34 -29.25
CA TRP A 26 -4.57 -0.02 -28.80
C TRP A 26 -4.75 1.39 -28.24
N SER A 27 -3.71 2.22 -28.20
CA SER A 27 -3.74 3.56 -27.61
C SER A 27 -4.86 4.46 -28.17
N ASP A 28 -5.04 4.45 -29.49
CA ASP A 28 -6.06 5.27 -30.14
C ASP A 28 -7.46 4.70 -29.92
N PHE A 29 -7.58 3.37 -29.82
CA PHE A 29 -8.83 2.73 -29.45
C PHE A 29 -9.23 3.07 -28.01
N PHE A 30 -8.29 3.06 -27.05
CA PHE A 30 -8.57 3.48 -25.67
C PHE A 30 -8.97 4.95 -25.58
N TYR A 31 -8.39 5.81 -26.43
CA TYR A 31 -8.86 7.20 -26.55
C TYR A 31 -10.31 7.26 -27.05
N LEU A 32 -10.64 6.53 -28.11
CA LEU A 32 -12.02 6.41 -28.62
C LEU A 32 -12.97 5.91 -27.53
N LEU A 33 -12.62 4.86 -26.80
CA LEU A 33 -13.41 4.34 -25.68
C LEU A 33 -13.68 5.45 -24.66
N GLY A 34 -12.64 6.12 -24.15
CA GLY A 34 -12.80 7.19 -23.17
C GLY A 34 -13.74 8.29 -23.66
N PHE A 35 -13.60 8.68 -24.93
CA PHE A 35 -14.46 9.67 -25.57
C PHE A 35 -15.92 9.20 -25.63
N MET A 36 -16.15 7.95 -26.04
CA MET A 36 -17.49 7.35 -26.09
C MET A 36 -18.12 7.26 -24.70
N PHE A 37 -17.35 6.97 -23.65
CA PHE A 37 -17.84 7.02 -22.27
C PHE A 37 -18.26 8.43 -21.84
N GLY A 38 -17.68 9.50 -22.41
CA GLY A 38 -18.16 10.88 -22.25
C GLY A 38 -19.42 11.15 -23.07
N ASP A 39 -19.26 11.25 -24.40
CA ASP A 39 -20.28 11.79 -25.31
C ASP A 39 -20.96 10.77 -26.22
N GLY A 40 -20.58 9.49 -26.10
CA GLY A 40 -21.19 8.41 -26.87
C GLY A 40 -22.64 8.12 -26.45
N THR A 41 -23.48 7.76 -27.40
CA THR A 41 -24.90 7.42 -27.21
C THR A 41 -25.30 6.21 -28.05
N GLY A 42 -26.52 5.68 -27.81
CA GLY A 42 -27.11 4.61 -28.62
C GLY A 42 -26.26 3.34 -28.68
N GLY A 43 -25.81 2.80 -27.54
CA GLY A 43 -25.10 1.51 -27.54
C GLY A 43 -23.75 1.51 -28.29
N PHE A 44 -22.99 2.61 -28.21
CA PHE A 44 -21.68 2.79 -28.87
C PHE A 44 -21.77 3.12 -30.38
N GLU A 45 -22.94 3.44 -30.90
CA GLU A 45 -23.16 3.71 -32.33
C GLU A 45 -23.01 5.18 -32.71
N ARG A 46 -23.22 6.08 -31.74
CA ARG A 46 -23.31 7.52 -31.98
C ARG A 46 -22.48 8.31 -30.99
N VAL A 47 -22.09 9.51 -31.40
CA VAL A 47 -21.43 10.50 -30.55
C VAL A 47 -22.01 11.88 -30.81
N THR A 48 -22.25 12.66 -29.77
CA THR A 48 -22.79 14.02 -29.89
C THR A 48 -21.78 15.00 -29.33
N ASN A 49 -21.08 15.75 -30.19
CA ASN A 49 -20.09 16.73 -29.76
C ASN A 49 -19.91 17.84 -30.82
N ASN A 50 -20.02 19.11 -30.42
CA ASN A 50 -19.87 20.26 -31.32
C ASN A 50 -18.43 20.57 -31.75
N ASN A 51 -17.45 19.85 -31.22
CA ASN A 51 -16.04 20.07 -31.49
C ASN A 51 -15.57 19.31 -32.74
N THR A 52 -15.53 20.02 -33.87
CA THR A 52 -15.15 19.44 -35.17
C THR A 52 -13.72 18.87 -35.19
N ILE A 53 -12.79 19.43 -34.39
CA ILE A 53 -11.41 18.93 -34.30
C ILE A 53 -11.40 17.54 -33.67
N LEU A 54 -12.13 17.36 -32.58
CA LEU A 54 -12.25 16.07 -31.90
C LEU A 54 -12.98 15.05 -32.77
N LEU A 55 -14.08 15.43 -33.44
CA LEU A 55 -14.77 14.55 -34.38
C LEU A 55 -13.88 14.09 -35.53
N LYS A 56 -13.06 14.99 -36.12
CA LYS A 56 -12.07 14.61 -37.16
C LYS A 56 -11.02 13.63 -36.63
N LYS A 57 -10.57 13.79 -35.39
CA LYS A 57 -9.66 12.85 -34.74
C LYS A 57 -10.31 11.47 -34.58
N LEU A 58 -11.57 11.41 -34.14
CA LEU A 58 -12.30 10.15 -34.01
C LEU A 58 -12.48 9.46 -35.38
N ASP A 59 -12.80 10.21 -36.43
CA ASP A 59 -12.88 9.66 -37.80
C ASP A 59 -11.55 9.06 -38.26
N SER A 60 -10.42 9.71 -37.97
CA SER A 60 -9.08 9.19 -38.27
C SER A 60 -8.80 7.85 -37.55
N ILE A 61 -9.14 7.79 -36.26
CA ILE A 61 -8.99 6.56 -35.46
C ILE A 61 -9.88 5.45 -36.04
N LEU A 62 -11.14 5.75 -36.36
CA LEU A 62 -12.08 4.79 -36.92
C LEU A 62 -11.62 4.29 -38.29
N LYS A 63 -11.08 5.15 -39.15
CA LYS A 63 -10.47 4.75 -40.44
C LYS A 63 -9.37 3.73 -40.26
N GLY A 64 -8.52 3.88 -39.23
CA GLY A 64 -7.49 2.90 -38.88
C GLY A 64 -8.04 1.52 -38.49
N LEU A 65 -9.29 1.45 -38.03
CA LEU A 65 -9.99 0.20 -37.70
C LEU A 65 -10.78 -0.39 -38.88
N GLY A 66 -10.81 0.29 -40.04
CA GLY A 66 -11.66 -0.05 -41.18
C GLY A 66 -13.09 0.51 -41.09
N CYS A 67 -13.34 1.41 -40.14
CA CYS A 67 -14.62 2.08 -39.89
C CYS A 67 -14.58 3.54 -40.39
N ARG A 68 -15.69 4.26 -40.32
CA ARG A 68 -15.74 5.72 -40.60
C ARG A 68 -16.71 6.42 -39.65
N LEU A 69 -16.52 7.72 -39.45
CA LEU A 69 -17.50 8.57 -38.77
C LEU A 69 -18.23 9.42 -39.79
N ARG A 70 -19.56 9.27 -39.88
CA ARG A 70 -20.40 10.18 -40.67
C ARG A 70 -20.93 11.26 -39.75
N VAL A 71 -20.42 12.49 -39.91
CA VAL A 71 -20.85 13.65 -39.13
C VAL A 71 -21.99 14.37 -39.85
N PHE A 72 -23.03 14.75 -39.11
CA PHE A 72 -24.16 15.54 -39.58
C PHE A 72 -24.61 16.51 -38.49
N ARG A 73 -25.39 17.53 -38.87
CA ARG A 73 -25.95 18.51 -37.95
C ARG A 73 -27.28 17.97 -37.42
N GLY A 74 -27.34 17.65 -36.13
CA GLY A 74 -28.58 17.38 -35.41
C GLY A 74 -29.32 18.67 -35.05
N ARG A 75 -30.39 18.56 -34.24
CA ARG A 75 -31.22 19.72 -33.87
C ARG A 75 -30.46 20.78 -33.07
N THR A 76 -29.58 20.36 -32.15
CA THR A 76 -28.88 21.26 -31.21
C THR A 76 -27.36 21.09 -31.23
N ALA A 77 -26.86 19.98 -31.78
CA ALA A 77 -25.45 19.67 -31.80
C ALA A 77 -25.05 18.88 -33.05
N LEU A 78 -23.75 18.83 -33.33
CA LEU A 78 -23.19 17.89 -34.30
C LEU A 78 -23.26 16.47 -33.74
N GLU A 79 -23.71 15.56 -34.59
CA GLU A 79 -23.80 14.13 -34.31
C GLU A 79 -22.91 13.35 -35.28
N GLY A 80 -22.22 12.35 -34.77
CA GLY A 80 -21.40 11.43 -35.55
C GLY A 80 -21.94 10.01 -35.45
N ASN A 81 -22.34 9.43 -36.58
CA ASN A 81 -22.69 8.02 -36.67
C ASN A 81 -21.46 7.19 -36.99
N LEU A 82 -21.15 6.20 -36.16
CA LEU A 82 -20.05 5.28 -36.35
C LEU A 82 -20.45 4.21 -37.38
N LEU A 83 -19.84 4.25 -38.55
CA LEU A 83 -20.06 3.30 -39.65
C LEU A 83 -18.94 2.26 -39.65
N GLY A 84 -19.08 1.23 -38.82
CA GLY A 84 -18.04 0.20 -38.60
C GLY A 84 -18.51 -1.25 -38.64
N GLY A 85 -19.81 -1.50 -38.82
CA GLY A 85 -20.40 -2.83 -38.72
C GLY A 85 -20.63 -3.25 -37.27
N LYS A 86 -21.50 -4.26 -37.09
CA LYS A 86 -21.96 -4.77 -35.78
C LYS A 86 -20.80 -5.10 -34.83
N THR A 87 -19.67 -5.55 -35.38
CA THR A 87 -18.46 -5.93 -34.64
C THR A 87 -17.94 -4.84 -33.70
N LEU A 88 -17.89 -3.57 -34.12
CA LEU A 88 -17.39 -2.48 -33.28
C LEU A 88 -18.30 -2.23 -32.07
N PHE A 89 -19.61 -2.34 -32.27
CA PHE A 89 -20.62 -2.17 -31.23
C PHE A 89 -20.56 -3.32 -30.23
N GLU A 90 -20.52 -4.56 -30.73
CA GLU A 90 -20.40 -5.75 -29.88
C GLU A 90 -19.11 -5.74 -29.05
N LEU A 91 -18.03 -5.19 -29.60
CA LEU A 91 -16.78 -5.02 -28.87
C LEU A 91 -16.92 -3.92 -27.80
N GLY A 92 -17.52 -2.78 -28.12
CA GLY A 92 -17.81 -1.73 -27.13
C GLY A 92 -18.68 -2.24 -25.97
N ILE A 93 -19.77 -2.95 -26.29
CA ILE A 93 -20.77 -3.40 -25.31
C ILE A 93 -20.26 -4.60 -24.50
N ASN A 94 -19.82 -5.68 -25.16
CA ASN A 94 -19.54 -6.93 -24.45
C ASN A 94 -18.11 -7.01 -23.91
N VAL A 95 -17.14 -6.41 -24.60
CA VAL A 95 -15.73 -6.45 -24.18
C VAL A 95 -15.41 -5.28 -23.26
N PHE A 96 -15.90 -4.08 -23.61
CA PHE A 96 -15.65 -2.87 -22.85
C PHE A 96 -16.87 -2.39 -22.06
N GLU A 97 -17.85 -3.27 -21.81
CA GLU A 97 -18.94 -3.06 -20.85
C GLU A 97 -19.69 -1.72 -21.07
N PHE A 98 -19.76 -1.24 -22.32
CA PHE A 98 -20.41 0.03 -22.61
C PHE A 98 -21.93 -0.08 -22.36
N PRO A 99 -22.51 0.79 -21.52
CA PRO A 99 -23.91 0.66 -21.13
C PRO A 99 -24.84 1.05 -22.28
N VAL A 100 -25.75 0.14 -22.64
CA VAL A 100 -26.72 0.32 -23.72
C VAL A 100 -27.85 1.28 -23.32
N GLU A 101 -28.35 1.16 -22.09
CA GLU A 101 -29.44 1.98 -21.56
C GLU A 101 -29.03 2.79 -20.34
N LYS A 102 -29.64 3.97 -20.18
CA LYS A 102 -29.41 4.87 -19.03
C LYS A 102 -27.91 5.08 -18.75
N LYS A 103 -27.11 5.21 -19.83
CA LYS A 103 -25.64 5.30 -19.82
C LYS A 103 -25.12 6.16 -18.67
N SER A 104 -25.59 7.40 -18.55
CA SER A 104 -25.09 8.35 -17.54
C SER A 104 -25.23 7.85 -16.09
N LYS A 105 -26.22 7.02 -15.78
CA LYS A 105 -26.44 6.43 -14.44
C LYS A 105 -25.72 5.09 -14.24
N LYS A 106 -25.67 4.25 -15.27
CA LYS A 106 -25.13 2.88 -15.21
C LYS A 106 -23.65 2.77 -15.60
N MET A 107 -23.03 3.90 -15.98
CA MET A 107 -21.64 3.92 -16.42
C MET A 107 -20.71 3.35 -15.35
N LYS A 108 -19.82 2.43 -15.75
CA LYS A 108 -18.71 1.89 -14.96
C LYS A 108 -17.44 1.92 -15.79
N VAL A 109 -16.29 2.08 -15.16
CA VAL A 109 -15.03 1.99 -15.89
C VAL A 109 -14.80 0.51 -16.23
N PRO A 110 -14.57 0.15 -17.51
CA PRO A 110 -14.52 -1.25 -17.91
C PRO A 110 -13.41 -2.02 -17.20
N THR A 111 -13.65 -3.27 -16.83
CA THR A 111 -12.67 -4.13 -16.13
C THR A 111 -11.33 -4.18 -16.86
N LEU A 112 -11.37 -4.34 -18.20
CA LEU A 112 -10.16 -4.33 -19.04
C LEU A 112 -9.39 -3.01 -18.98
N VAL A 113 -10.10 -1.87 -18.86
CA VAL A 113 -9.43 -0.56 -18.70
C VAL A 113 -8.75 -0.48 -17.34
N GLN A 114 -9.36 -1.05 -16.29
CA GLN A 114 -8.75 -1.06 -14.95
C GLN A 114 -7.47 -1.90 -14.91
N MET A 115 -7.43 -3.02 -15.64
CA MET A 115 -6.28 -3.93 -15.73
C MET A 115 -5.22 -3.49 -16.77
N ALA A 116 -5.56 -2.60 -17.70
CA ALA A 116 -4.67 -2.22 -18.79
C ALA A 116 -3.40 -1.50 -18.31
N PRO A 117 -2.27 -1.58 -19.04
CA PRO A 117 -1.08 -0.77 -18.81
C PRO A 117 -1.33 0.74 -18.77
N ASN A 118 -0.50 1.50 -18.04
CA ASN A 118 -0.62 2.96 -17.88
C ASN A 118 -0.66 3.71 -19.23
N ALA A 119 0.03 3.19 -20.25
CA ALA A 119 0.04 3.76 -21.60
C ALA A 119 -1.38 3.80 -22.21
N TYR A 120 -2.24 2.82 -21.95
CA TYR A 120 -3.61 2.77 -22.45
C TYR A 120 -4.59 3.48 -21.52
N VAL A 121 -4.43 3.34 -20.21
CA VAL A 121 -5.28 4.02 -19.22
C VAL A 121 -5.19 5.53 -19.38
N SER A 122 -4.00 6.08 -19.61
CA SER A 122 -3.83 7.51 -19.87
C SER A 122 -4.62 7.99 -21.09
N ARG A 123 -4.73 7.15 -22.14
CA ARG A 123 -5.50 7.45 -23.36
C ARG A 123 -7.00 7.42 -23.09
N PHE A 124 -7.48 6.46 -22.32
CA PHE A 124 -8.88 6.42 -21.87
C PHE A 124 -9.24 7.67 -21.07
N ILE A 125 -8.45 8.03 -20.06
CA ILE A 125 -8.71 9.25 -19.27
C ILE A 125 -8.67 10.49 -20.16
N ARG A 126 -7.68 10.60 -21.06
CA ARG A 126 -7.59 11.72 -22.02
C ARG A 126 -8.85 11.83 -22.87
N GLY A 127 -9.34 10.73 -23.43
CA GLY A 127 -10.55 10.69 -24.25
C GLY A 127 -11.77 11.16 -23.47
N TYR A 128 -11.94 10.67 -22.24
CA TYR A 128 -13.06 11.04 -21.39
C TYR A 128 -13.02 12.53 -20.99
N VAL A 129 -11.85 13.08 -20.64
CA VAL A 129 -11.69 14.50 -20.29
C VAL A 129 -11.80 15.41 -21.53
N ASP A 130 -11.35 14.97 -22.70
CA ASP A 130 -11.55 15.73 -23.95
C ASP A 130 -13.06 15.84 -24.28
N ALA A 131 -13.84 14.79 -24.03
CA ALA A 131 -15.30 14.80 -24.18
C ALA A 131 -15.98 15.65 -23.09
N ASP A 132 -15.94 15.20 -21.84
CA ASP A 132 -16.81 15.68 -20.75
C ASP A 132 -16.07 16.55 -19.71
N GLY A 133 -14.76 16.77 -19.90
CA GLY A 133 -13.92 17.52 -18.97
C GLY A 133 -13.88 19.03 -19.25
N TYR A 134 -13.92 19.81 -18.17
CA TYR A 134 -13.81 21.27 -18.18
C TYR A 134 -12.51 21.74 -17.51
N ILE A 135 -11.84 22.73 -18.12
CA ILE A 135 -10.62 23.35 -17.59
C ILE A 135 -10.99 24.72 -17.03
N ASN A 136 -10.99 24.85 -15.70
CA ASN A 136 -11.35 26.10 -15.04
C ASN A 136 -10.09 26.95 -14.79
N GLU A 137 -9.90 28.00 -15.60
CA GLU A 137 -8.75 28.90 -15.48
C GLU A 137 -8.79 29.83 -14.27
N ARG A 138 -9.98 30.03 -13.68
CA ARG A 138 -10.14 30.87 -12.47
C ARG A 138 -9.65 30.12 -11.24
N SER A 139 -10.19 28.91 -11.00
CA SER A 139 -9.80 28.07 -9.85
C SER A 139 -8.56 27.21 -10.09
N CYS A 140 -8.00 27.23 -11.30
CA CYS A 140 -6.89 26.36 -11.72
C CYS A 140 -7.21 24.88 -11.46
N THR A 141 -8.32 24.40 -12.03
CA THR A 141 -8.78 23.00 -11.84
C THR A 141 -9.16 22.32 -13.15
N ILE A 142 -9.02 21.00 -13.17
CA ILE A 142 -9.67 20.14 -14.16
C ILE A 142 -10.88 19.53 -13.47
N GLU A 143 -12.04 19.64 -14.07
CA GLU A 143 -13.30 19.17 -13.50
C GLU A 143 -14.01 18.27 -14.50
N VAL A 144 -14.47 17.12 -14.04
CA VAL A 144 -15.29 16.22 -14.83
C VAL A 144 -16.56 15.90 -14.06
N TYR A 145 -17.70 16.05 -14.71
CA TYR A 145 -19.01 15.81 -14.11
C TYR A 145 -19.54 14.44 -14.55
N SER A 146 -20.22 13.73 -13.65
CA SER A 146 -20.96 12.52 -14.01
C SER A 146 -22.06 12.24 -12.99
N ILE A 147 -23.15 11.63 -13.45
CA ILE A 147 -24.22 11.14 -12.56
C ILE A 147 -23.79 9.84 -11.88
N SER A 148 -22.95 9.03 -12.54
CA SER A 148 -22.43 7.77 -11.98
C SER A 148 -21.29 8.06 -10.99
N LYS A 149 -21.60 7.89 -9.69
CA LYS A 149 -20.60 7.97 -8.62
C LYS A 149 -19.53 6.87 -8.76
N GLU A 150 -19.97 5.65 -9.04
CA GLU A 150 -19.12 4.48 -9.19
C GLU A 150 -18.06 4.70 -10.28
N PHE A 151 -18.47 5.24 -11.44
CA PHE A 151 -17.54 5.58 -12.50
C PHE A 151 -16.45 6.57 -12.05
N LEU A 152 -16.84 7.66 -11.37
CA LEU A 152 -15.87 8.66 -10.92
C LEU A 152 -14.99 8.16 -9.77
N GLU A 153 -15.48 7.23 -8.94
CA GLU A 153 -14.68 6.59 -7.89
C GLU A 153 -13.59 5.71 -8.51
N VAL A 154 -13.91 4.92 -9.54
CA VAL A 154 -12.90 4.15 -10.27
C VAL A 154 -11.99 5.05 -11.11
N LEU A 155 -12.51 6.10 -11.75
CA LEU A 155 -11.67 7.07 -12.46
C LEU A 155 -10.66 7.74 -11.51
N LYS A 156 -11.09 8.04 -10.27
CA LYS A 156 -10.22 8.55 -9.21
C LYS A 156 -9.12 7.56 -8.85
N THR A 157 -9.40 6.24 -8.77
CA THR A 157 -8.35 5.25 -8.51
C THR A 157 -7.38 5.12 -9.67
N LEU A 158 -7.85 5.22 -10.92
CA LEU A 158 -6.96 5.23 -12.09
C LEU A 158 -6.03 6.45 -12.12
N LEU A 159 -6.48 7.62 -11.67
CA LEU A 159 -5.63 8.81 -11.56
C LEU A 159 -4.47 8.61 -10.56
N LEU A 160 -4.67 7.81 -9.50
CA LEU A 160 -3.63 7.50 -8.52
C LEU A 160 -2.45 6.74 -9.16
N ARG A 161 -2.69 5.95 -10.22
CA ARG A 161 -1.63 5.27 -10.99
C ARG A 161 -0.65 6.22 -11.67
N PHE A 162 -1.02 7.50 -11.76
CA PHE A 162 -0.19 8.58 -12.29
C PHE A 162 0.23 9.58 -11.19
N GLU A 163 0.07 9.19 -9.92
CA GLU A 163 0.28 10.02 -8.74
C GLU A 163 -0.59 11.30 -8.72
N ILE A 164 -1.76 11.26 -9.36
CA ILE A 164 -2.69 12.39 -9.41
C ILE A 164 -3.80 12.13 -8.40
N THR A 165 -3.89 13.01 -7.40
CA THR A 165 -5.04 13.02 -6.48
C THR A 165 -6.15 13.93 -6.97
N SER A 166 -7.36 13.55 -6.60
CA SER A 166 -8.56 14.28 -6.97
C SER A 166 -9.61 14.22 -5.87
N THR A 167 -10.41 15.27 -5.78
CA THR A 167 -11.52 15.39 -4.83
C THR A 167 -12.82 15.09 -5.54
N LEU A 168 -13.66 14.24 -4.95
CA LEU A 168 -15.01 13.98 -5.42
C LEU A 168 -15.99 14.86 -4.64
N LEU A 169 -16.78 15.68 -5.34
CA LEU A 169 -17.73 16.62 -4.78
C LEU A 169 -19.15 16.25 -5.20
N ARG A 170 -20.09 16.19 -4.25
CA ARG A 170 -21.52 15.98 -4.55
C ARG A 170 -22.14 17.27 -5.09
N LYS A 171 -23.00 17.14 -6.11
CA LYS A 171 -23.84 18.20 -6.69
C LYS A 171 -25.32 17.77 -6.64
N LYS A 172 -26.24 18.70 -6.97
CA LYS A 172 -27.69 18.48 -6.90
C LYS A 172 -28.13 17.20 -7.65
N HIS A 173 -27.58 16.97 -8.85
CA HIS A 173 -27.94 15.84 -9.71
C HIS A 173 -26.75 14.98 -10.15
N GLY A 174 -25.71 14.86 -9.34
CA GLY A 174 -24.54 14.05 -9.70
C GLY A 174 -23.30 14.42 -8.89
N PHE A 175 -22.14 14.20 -9.49
CA PHE A 175 -20.86 14.35 -8.82
C PHE A 175 -19.84 15.02 -9.75
N ILE A 176 -18.91 15.77 -9.17
CA ILE A 176 -17.77 16.35 -9.88
C ILE A 176 -16.49 15.75 -9.31
N LEU A 177 -15.67 15.18 -10.19
CA LEU A 177 -14.29 14.84 -9.89
C LEU A 177 -13.41 16.04 -10.23
N ARG A 178 -12.72 16.59 -9.23
CA ARG A 178 -11.90 17.79 -9.33
C ARG A 178 -10.42 17.45 -9.11
N ILE A 179 -9.58 17.76 -10.09
CA ILE A 179 -8.12 17.72 -9.99
C ILE A 179 -7.62 19.15 -9.79
N SER A 180 -6.86 19.36 -8.72
CA SER A 180 -6.38 20.68 -8.31
C SER A 180 -4.98 20.59 -7.74
N GLY A 181 -4.27 21.72 -7.78
CA GLY A 181 -2.95 21.88 -7.19
C GLY A 181 -1.82 21.58 -8.18
N LYS A 182 -0.68 22.24 -7.97
CA LYS A 182 0.35 22.42 -9.00
C LYS A 182 0.96 21.09 -9.47
N ASP A 183 1.25 20.17 -8.56
CA ASP A 183 1.95 18.93 -8.89
C ASP A 183 0.98 17.95 -9.59
N ASN A 184 -0.25 17.80 -9.09
CA ASN A 184 -1.33 17.10 -9.76
C ASN A 184 -1.56 17.57 -11.20
N LEU A 185 -1.66 18.89 -11.43
CA LEU A 185 -1.86 19.44 -12.77
C LEU A 185 -0.65 19.21 -13.68
N ARG A 186 0.58 19.31 -13.15
CA ARG A 186 1.81 19.02 -13.88
C ARG A 186 1.88 17.54 -14.29
N ARG A 187 1.56 16.62 -13.38
CA ARG A 187 1.48 15.18 -13.64
C ARG A 187 0.39 14.87 -14.67
N PHE A 188 -0.77 15.50 -14.58
CA PHE A 188 -1.82 15.36 -15.59
C PHE A 188 -1.32 15.82 -16.95
N LEU A 189 -0.70 17.00 -17.05
CA LEU A 189 -0.15 17.51 -18.31
C LEU A 189 0.93 16.58 -18.91
N LYS A 190 1.82 16.05 -18.07
CA LYS A 190 2.93 15.17 -18.48
C LYS A 190 2.44 13.79 -18.93
N ASN A 191 1.61 13.14 -18.11
CA ASN A 191 1.29 11.72 -18.24
C ASN A 191 0.00 11.47 -19.03
N ILE A 192 -0.96 12.41 -18.97
CA ILE A 192 -2.28 12.25 -19.58
C ILE A 192 -2.45 13.24 -20.73
N GLY A 193 -2.28 14.55 -20.50
CA GLY A 193 -2.45 15.59 -21.52
C GLY A 193 -3.89 15.71 -22.04
N LEU A 194 -4.09 16.49 -23.10
CA LEU A 194 -5.38 16.69 -23.78
C LEU A 194 -5.15 16.79 -25.28
N SER A 195 -6.09 16.30 -26.08
CA SER A 195 -5.97 16.35 -27.55
C SER A 195 -6.56 17.62 -28.14
N HIS A 196 -7.54 18.25 -27.46
CA HIS A 196 -8.11 19.49 -27.96
C HIS A 196 -7.13 20.67 -27.78
N PRO A 197 -6.74 21.39 -28.86
CA PRO A 197 -5.70 22.41 -28.79
C PRO A 197 -5.97 23.53 -27.77
N GLN A 198 -7.20 24.04 -27.71
CA GLN A 198 -7.56 25.11 -26.77
C GLN A 198 -7.57 24.60 -25.33
N LYS A 199 -8.15 23.41 -25.07
CA LYS A 199 -8.15 22.81 -23.72
C LYS A 199 -6.73 22.54 -23.26
N PHE A 200 -5.85 22.09 -24.16
CA PHE A 200 -4.43 21.88 -23.88
C PHE A 200 -3.69 23.20 -23.57
N LYS A 201 -3.96 24.28 -24.31
CA LYS A 201 -3.42 25.62 -24.01
C LYS A 201 -3.91 26.14 -22.66
N SER A 202 -5.19 25.93 -22.33
CA SER A 202 -5.77 26.27 -21.02
C SER A 202 -5.16 25.43 -19.90
N LEU A 203 -4.93 24.13 -20.12
CA LEU A 203 -4.24 23.26 -19.18
C LEU A 203 -2.82 23.78 -18.88
N LYS A 204 -2.05 24.13 -19.91
CA LYS A 204 -0.72 24.75 -19.74
C LYS A 204 -0.78 26.05 -18.93
N ARG A 205 -1.81 26.89 -19.17
CA ARG A 205 -2.02 28.12 -18.41
C ARG A 205 -2.29 27.86 -16.93
N ILE A 206 -3.20 26.95 -16.59
CA ILE A 206 -3.50 26.65 -15.18
C ILE A 206 -2.33 25.99 -14.44
N VAL A 207 -1.52 25.18 -15.12
CA VAL A 207 -0.29 24.61 -14.55
C VAL A 207 0.69 25.72 -14.17
N LYS A 208 0.88 26.72 -15.04
CA LYS A 208 1.74 27.88 -14.75
C LYS A 208 1.17 28.79 -13.66
N LYS A 209 -0.15 29.02 -13.67
CA LYS A 209 -0.85 29.92 -12.73
C LYS A 209 -1.01 29.32 -11.33
N SER A 210 -1.12 28.00 -11.22
CA SER A 210 -1.36 27.33 -9.94
C SER A 210 -0.19 27.53 -8.96
N LYS A 211 -0.45 28.30 -7.90
CA LYS A 211 0.47 28.47 -6.75
C LYS A 211 0.17 27.50 -5.61
N ARG A 212 -1.03 26.90 -5.59
CA ARG A 212 -1.48 26.01 -4.51
C ARG A 212 -0.73 24.68 -4.61
N LEU A 213 0.01 24.36 -3.55
CA LEU A 213 0.61 23.05 -3.36
C LEU A 213 -0.49 22.03 -3.00
N ASP A 214 -0.29 20.76 -3.38
CA ASP A 214 -1.28 19.70 -3.16
C ASP A 214 -1.47 19.44 -1.66
N MET A 215 -2.50 20.04 -1.06
CA MET A 215 -2.72 20.01 0.40
C MET A 215 -2.97 18.61 0.96
N ILE A 216 -3.51 17.70 0.15
CA ILE A 216 -3.88 16.35 0.58
C ILE A 216 -2.64 15.44 0.68
N ASN A 217 -1.58 15.73 -0.08
CA ASN A 217 -0.48 14.78 -0.34
C ASN A 217 0.88 15.17 0.21
N LYS A 218 0.99 16.27 0.96
CA LYS A 218 2.30 16.66 1.50
C LYS A 218 2.45 16.47 3.00
N ARG A 219 1.41 16.45 3.85
CA ARG A 219 1.67 16.26 5.29
C ARG A 219 2.23 14.87 5.57
N VAL A 220 3.40 14.83 6.19
CA VAL A 220 4.03 13.60 6.66
C VAL A 220 3.66 13.46 8.13
N TYR A 221 3.14 12.29 8.50
CA TYR A 221 2.72 11.97 9.86
C TYR A 221 3.78 11.10 10.56
N LEU A 222 5.05 11.49 10.47
CA LEU A 222 6.09 10.88 11.29
C LEU A 222 6.10 11.55 12.67
N SER A 223 6.47 10.76 13.68
CA SER A 223 6.73 11.29 15.01
C SER A 223 7.82 12.37 14.94
N PRO A 224 7.60 13.57 15.52
CA PRO A 224 8.62 14.61 15.64
C PRO A 224 9.93 14.09 16.27
N LYS A 225 9.81 13.16 17.23
CA LYS A 225 10.95 12.54 17.90
C LYS A 225 11.76 11.64 16.98
N LEU A 226 11.12 10.98 16.00
CA LEU A 226 11.81 10.18 15.00
C LEU A 226 12.72 11.06 14.12
N LEU A 227 12.23 12.21 13.66
CA LEU A 227 13.04 13.14 12.87
C LEU A 227 14.24 13.68 13.64
N GLU A 228 14.06 14.01 14.92
CA GLU A 228 15.16 14.38 15.80
C GLU A 228 16.20 13.27 15.89
N THR A 229 15.73 12.05 16.16
CA THR A 229 16.58 10.88 16.31
C THR A 229 17.38 10.64 15.05
N VAL A 230 16.76 10.75 13.87
CA VAL A 230 17.48 10.63 12.60
C VAL A 230 18.52 11.73 12.43
N ALA A 231 18.18 13.00 12.71
CA ALA A 231 19.15 14.09 12.60
C ALA A 231 20.38 13.88 13.52
N VAL A 232 20.16 13.39 14.73
CA VAL A 232 21.20 13.07 15.71
C VAL A 232 22.01 11.84 15.29
N SER A 233 21.37 10.78 14.79
CA SER A 233 22.05 9.60 14.23
C SER A 233 22.99 9.97 13.08
N LEU A 234 22.64 11.01 12.32
CA LEU A 234 23.44 11.54 11.22
C LEU A 234 24.42 12.65 11.65
N PHE A 235 24.57 12.91 12.95
CA PHE A 235 25.45 13.93 13.53
C PHE A 235 25.27 15.33 12.92
N LEU A 236 24.03 15.69 12.55
CA LEU A 236 23.69 16.99 11.97
C LEU A 236 23.35 17.98 13.08
N SER A 237 23.90 19.18 13.00
CA SER A 237 23.56 20.27 13.92
C SER A 237 22.25 20.95 13.53
N GLU A 238 21.55 21.50 14.53
CA GLU A 238 20.33 22.28 14.30
C GLU A 238 20.57 23.43 13.32
N ARG A 239 21.74 24.09 13.38
CA ARG A 239 22.11 25.18 12.48
C ARG A 239 22.18 24.72 11.02
N GLN A 240 22.84 23.60 10.75
CA GLN A 240 22.98 23.05 9.39
C GLN A 240 21.62 22.75 8.75
N ILE A 241 20.66 22.31 9.55
CA ILE A 241 19.30 22.01 9.10
C ILE A 241 18.49 23.30 8.95
N THR A 242 18.55 24.19 9.93
CA THR A 242 17.72 25.42 10.00
C THR A 242 18.07 26.42 8.88
N GLU A 243 19.33 26.46 8.44
CA GLU A 243 19.76 27.25 7.27
C GLU A 243 18.95 26.95 5.99
N HIS A 244 18.43 25.73 5.86
CA HIS A 244 17.69 25.27 4.68
C HIS A 244 16.22 24.95 4.98
N ILE A 245 15.89 24.67 6.23
CA ILE A 245 14.55 24.36 6.73
C ILE A 245 14.23 25.30 7.90
N PRO A 246 13.69 26.49 7.59
CA PRO A 246 13.21 27.40 8.63
C PRO A 246 12.19 26.69 9.52
N PHE A 247 12.22 27.00 10.83
CA PHE A 247 11.33 26.42 11.84
C PHE A 247 11.54 24.92 12.14
N TRP A 248 12.70 24.34 11.80
CA TRP A 248 13.06 22.96 12.17
C TRP A 248 12.76 22.64 13.64
N ARG A 249 13.08 23.55 14.56
CA ARG A 249 12.81 23.42 15.98
C ARG A 249 11.33 23.18 16.32
N LYS A 250 10.42 23.93 15.67
CA LYS A 250 8.97 23.76 15.85
C LYS A 250 8.48 22.43 15.28
N ILE A 251 9.10 21.96 14.21
CA ILE A 251 8.80 20.66 13.61
C ILE A 251 9.16 19.53 14.57
N VAL A 252 10.38 19.56 15.13
CA VAL A 252 10.88 18.52 16.04
C VAL A 252 10.17 18.52 17.39
N LYS A 253 9.70 19.67 17.86
CA LYS A 253 8.85 19.77 19.06
C LYS A 253 7.39 19.35 18.83
N GLY A 254 7.00 19.05 17.59
CA GLY A 254 5.62 18.70 17.25
C GLY A 254 4.65 19.88 17.21
N GLU A 255 5.13 21.10 17.46
CA GLU A 255 4.35 22.34 17.38
C GLU A 255 3.92 22.66 15.93
N GLN A 256 4.66 22.15 14.95
CA GLN A 256 4.39 22.38 13.53
C GLN A 256 4.50 21.08 12.72
N GLY A 257 3.44 20.74 12.00
CA GLY A 257 3.50 19.66 11.01
C GLY A 257 4.40 20.03 9.83
N PHE A 258 5.10 19.06 9.27
CA PHE A 258 5.96 19.25 8.10
C PHE A 258 5.44 18.46 6.90
N CYS A 259 6.06 18.70 5.76
CA CYS A 259 5.59 18.16 4.49
C CYS A 259 6.62 17.29 3.78
N LEU A 260 6.21 16.50 2.79
CA LEU A 260 7.08 15.59 2.05
C LEU A 260 8.23 16.35 1.36
N ASP A 261 7.98 17.58 0.90
CA ASP A 261 9.05 18.42 0.35
C ASP A 261 10.04 18.84 1.43
N THR A 262 9.56 19.15 2.64
CA THR A 262 10.42 19.45 3.79
C THR A 262 11.28 18.24 4.14
N LEU A 263 10.69 17.04 4.14
CA LEU A 263 11.42 15.79 4.35
C LEU A 263 12.45 15.55 3.25
N LYS A 264 12.08 15.73 1.97
CA LYS A 264 13.01 15.60 0.83
C LYS A 264 14.17 16.58 0.93
N LYS A 265 13.91 17.83 1.34
CA LYS A 265 14.96 18.82 1.63
C LYS A 265 15.89 18.31 2.72
N PHE A 266 15.34 17.82 3.84
CA PHE A 266 16.12 17.26 4.94
C PHE A 266 17.02 16.11 4.47
N LEU A 267 16.46 15.14 3.73
CA LEU A 267 17.21 14.00 3.20
C LEU A 267 18.33 14.44 2.24
N ASN A 268 18.09 15.44 1.40
CA ASN A 268 19.11 15.96 0.50
C ASN A 268 20.24 16.68 1.24
N ILE A 269 19.92 17.46 2.28
CA ILE A 269 20.89 18.12 3.15
C ILE A 269 21.75 17.06 3.84
N ALA A 270 21.10 16.07 4.45
CA ALA A 270 21.77 14.98 5.13
C ALA A 270 22.73 14.21 4.21
N LYS A 271 22.28 13.83 3.00
CA LYS A 271 23.11 13.19 1.97
C LYS A 271 24.35 14.02 1.61
N LYS A 272 24.23 15.36 1.58
CA LYS A 272 25.36 16.26 1.28
C LYS A 272 26.37 16.27 2.41
N PHE A 273 25.91 16.30 3.67
CA PHE A 273 26.78 16.38 4.85
C PHE A 273 27.50 15.07 5.15
N ILE A 274 26.83 13.92 5.04
CA ILE A 274 27.43 12.59 5.30
C ILE A 274 28.62 12.30 4.37
N LYS A 275 28.59 12.85 3.15
CA LYS A 275 29.69 12.74 2.17
C LYS A 275 30.89 13.66 2.47
N SER A 276 30.77 14.60 3.39
CA SER A 276 31.84 15.56 3.71
C SER A 276 32.95 14.92 4.56
N LYS A 277 34.22 15.13 4.16
CA LYS A 277 35.39 14.69 4.94
C LYS A 277 35.43 15.31 6.34
N ASP A 278 35.04 16.56 6.48
CA ASP A 278 34.99 17.26 7.78
C ASP A 278 33.96 16.62 8.72
N HIS A 279 32.81 16.21 8.17
CA HIS A 279 31.75 15.56 8.94
C HIS A 279 32.20 14.20 9.49
N ARG A 280 32.81 13.34 8.66
CA ARG A 280 33.39 12.07 9.12
C ARG A 280 34.47 12.27 10.18
N ARG A 281 35.32 13.29 10.02
CA ARG A 281 36.35 13.62 11.03
C ARG A 281 35.73 14.00 12.37
N LYS A 282 34.66 14.78 12.39
CA LYS A 282 33.93 15.15 13.61
C LYS A 282 33.32 13.95 14.31
N ILE A 283 32.68 13.04 13.56
CA ILE A 283 32.09 11.81 14.11
C ILE A 283 33.17 10.92 14.73
N ARG A 284 34.27 10.64 14.01
CA ARG A 284 35.37 9.83 14.55
C ARG A 284 35.96 10.42 15.82
N ARG A 285 36.09 11.75 15.89
CA ARG A 285 36.54 12.45 17.10
C ARG A 285 35.54 12.26 18.25
N ALA A 286 34.24 12.38 17.99
CA ALA A 286 33.20 12.16 19.00
C ALA A 286 33.20 10.71 19.49
N VAL A 287 33.26 9.72 18.59
CA VAL A 287 33.37 8.29 18.93
C VAL A 287 34.58 8.04 19.82
N LYS A 288 35.76 8.54 19.45
CA LYS A 288 37.00 8.36 20.24
C LYS A 288 36.87 8.94 21.65
N LEU A 289 36.28 10.12 21.79
CA LEU A 289 36.08 10.76 23.10
C LEU A 289 35.09 9.98 23.98
N ILE A 290 34.02 9.46 23.38
CA ILE A 290 33.02 8.64 24.08
C ILE A 290 33.64 7.32 24.54
N GLU A 291 34.38 6.63 23.67
CA GLU A 291 35.04 5.37 24.00
C GLU A 291 36.14 5.52 25.05
N SER A 292 36.83 6.67 25.06
CA SER A 292 37.83 6.97 26.09
C SER A 292 37.24 7.47 27.40
N GLY A 293 35.91 7.52 27.54
CA GLY A 293 35.22 8.05 28.73
C GLY A 293 35.34 9.56 28.93
N LYS A 294 35.92 10.30 27.96
CA LYS A 294 36.17 11.75 28.04
C LYS A 294 34.96 12.53 27.50
N ILE A 295 33.80 12.30 28.12
CA ILE A 295 32.54 12.97 27.76
C ILE A 295 32.45 14.30 28.51
N GLU A 296 33.10 15.33 27.96
CA GLU A 296 33.22 16.65 28.58
C GLU A 296 32.77 17.79 27.66
N GLY A 297 32.58 18.97 28.25
CA GLY A 297 32.27 20.22 27.54
C GLY A 297 31.09 20.11 26.57
N ASN A 298 31.31 20.58 25.33
CA ASN A 298 30.27 20.63 24.29
C ASN A 298 29.70 19.26 23.92
N LEU A 299 30.51 18.20 24.00
CA LEU A 299 30.05 16.85 23.67
C LEU A 299 29.09 16.34 24.76
N LYS A 300 29.41 16.56 26.04
CA LYS A 300 28.52 16.24 27.16
C LYS A 300 27.18 16.97 27.03
N SER A 301 27.23 18.28 26.79
CA SER A 301 26.04 19.11 26.61
C SER A 301 25.17 18.64 25.44
N TYR A 302 25.78 18.29 24.30
CA TYR A 302 25.09 17.76 23.12
C TYR A 302 24.42 16.40 23.38
N LEU A 303 25.13 15.47 24.01
CA LEU A 303 24.58 14.13 24.29
C LEU A 303 23.43 14.22 25.31
N SER A 304 23.57 15.04 26.36
CA SER A 304 22.52 15.23 27.36
C SER A 304 21.28 15.92 26.79
N SER A 305 21.44 16.97 25.96
CA SER A 305 20.30 17.72 25.40
C SER A 305 19.43 16.88 24.46
N HIS A 306 19.99 15.84 23.84
CA HIS A 306 19.26 14.90 22.98
C HIS A 306 18.85 13.60 23.70
N GLY A 307 19.07 13.49 25.02
CA GLY A 307 18.70 12.30 25.80
C GLY A 307 19.58 11.08 25.53
N LEU A 308 20.79 11.28 25.00
CA LEU A 308 21.78 10.24 24.75
C LEU A 308 22.66 9.95 25.97
N LEU A 309 22.68 10.86 26.94
CA LEU A 309 23.48 10.77 28.15
C LEU A 309 22.62 11.14 29.37
N ASN A 310 22.57 10.26 30.36
CA ASN A 310 21.96 10.51 31.67
C ASN A 310 22.97 10.18 32.77
N ASP A 311 23.13 11.08 33.75
CA ASP A 311 24.09 10.93 34.86
C ASP A 311 25.52 10.52 34.44
N GLY A 312 25.99 11.08 33.32
CA GLY A 312 27.31 10.79 32.78
C GLY A 312 27.45 9.43 32.08
N LYS A 313 26.38 8.62 32.01
CA LYS A 313 26.33 7.34 31.29
C LYS A 313 25.48 7.45 30.03
N LEU A 314 25.85 6.71 28.99
CA LEU A 314 25.04 6.65 27.77
C LEU A 314 23.72 5.93 28.04
N THR A 315 22.63 6.53 27.57
CA THR A 315 21.31 5.88 27.53
C THR A 315 21.29 4.80 26.45
N GLU A 316 20.25 3.97 26.41
CA GLU A 316 20.08 2.99 25.33
C GLU A 316 20.02 3.62 23.94
N LEU A 317 19.38 4.78 23.82
CA LEU A 317 19.39 5.57 22.59
C LEU A 317 20.81 6.05 22.26
N GLY A 318 21.57 6.50 23.27
CA GLY A 318 22.97 6.88 23.14
C GLY A 318 23.87 5.75 22.65
N LYS A 319 23.72 4.54 23.20
CA LYS A 319 24.45 3.33 22.78
C LYS A 319 24.15 2.96 21.33
N ARG A 320 22.87 3.01 20.93
CA ARG A 320 22.42 2.75 19.54
C ARG A 320 22.97 3.76 18.55
N ILE A 321 22.91 5.04 18.88
CA ILE A 321 23.45 6.09 18.02
C ILE A 321 24.97 5.97 17.92
N LEU A 322 25.65 5.63 19.02
CA LEU A 322 27.09 5.35 19.00
C LEU A 322 27.44 4.19 18.05
N SER A 323 26.66 3.11 18.01
CA SER A 323 26.93 1.99 17.09
C SER A 323 26.76 2.38 15.61
N ILE A 324 25.79 3.25 15.31
CA ILE A 324 25.65 3.86 13.97
C ILE A 324 26.88 4.71 13.64
N TRP A 325 27.34 5.54 14.57
CA TRP A 325 28.53 6.38 14.38
C TRP A 325 29.81 5.57 14.17
N LYS A 326 29.96 4.44 14.89
CA LYS A 326 31.10 3.52 14.73
C LYS A 326 31.10 2.82 13.38
N SER A 327 29.94 2.34 12.94
CA SER A 327 29.80 1.62 11.68
C SER A 327 29.78 2.54 10.45
N GLU A 328 29.64 3.85 10.64
CA GLU A 328 29.43 4.86 9.59
C GLU A 328 28.26 4.49 8.64
N ASN A 329 27.28 3.69 9.09
CA ASN A 329 26.19 3.17 8.26
C ASN A 329 25.03 4.18 8.09
N PHE A 330 25.38 5.39 7.64
CA PHE A 330 24.46 6.53 7.54
C PHE A 330 23.52 6.43 6.35
N GLU A 331 23.96 5.80 5.25
CA GLU A 331 23.15 5.54 4.07
C GLU A 331 21.91 4.71 4.42
N TRP A 332 22.07 3.66 5.24
CA TRP A 332 20.94 2.86 5.71
C TRP A 332 19.93 3.70 6.50
N VAL A 333 20.40 4.58 7.40
CA VAL A 333 19.52 5.50 8.15
C VAL A 333 18.70 6.38 7.21
N LEU A 334 19.30 6.86 6.12
CA LEU A 334 18.58 7.65 5.12
C LEU A 334 17.57 6.85 4.31
N GLU A 335 17.88 5.59 4.00
CA GLU A 335 16.98 4.69 3.28
C GLU A 335 15.70 4.40 4.07
N THR A 336 15.77 4.32 5.41
CA THR A 336 14.58 4.11 6.26
C THR A 336 13.53 5.23 6.14
N LEU A 337 13.93 6.43 5.71
CA LEU A 337 13.05 7.57 5.49
C LEU A 337 12.73 7.81 4.00
N HIS A 338 13.15 6.92 3.10
CA HIS A 338 12.89 7.05 1.68
C HIS A 338 11.54 6.42 1.31
N PHE A 339 10.46 7.22 1.36
CA PHE A 339 9.11 6.74 1.09
C PHE A 339 8.75 6.56 -0.41
N GLY A 340 9.72 6.53 -1.33
CA GLY A 340 9.49 6.45 -2.78
C GLY A 340 8.29 7.27 -3.29
N ASP A 341 7.33 6.55 -3.91
CA ASP A 341 6.06 7.06 -4.44
C ASP A 341 4.88 6.94 -3.44
N LEU A 342 5.16 6.56 -2.18
CA LEU A 342 4.14 6.40 -1.15
C LEU A 342 3.65 7.76 -0.64
N ASN A 343 2.34 7.84 -0.40
CA ASN A 343 1.71 9.00 0.22
C ASN A 343 1.04 8.59 1.53
N PHE A 344 1.22 9.41 2.56
CA PHE A 344 0.51 9.22 3.82
C PHE A 344 -0.93 9.74 3.69
N ILE A 345 -1.91 8.88 3.97
CA ILE A 345 -3.33 9.24 3.95
C ILE A 345 -3.84 9.21 5.39
N LYS A 346 -4.35 10.34 5.88
CA LYS A 346 -5.00 10.40 7.19
C LYS A 346 -6.33 9.65 7.16
N VAL A 347 -6.49 8.67 8.05
CA VAL A 347 -7.79 8.04 8.32
C VAL A 347 -8.76 9.10 8.85
N LYS A 348 -9.85 9.33 8.13
CA LYS A 348 -10.87 10.35 8.50
C LYS A 348 -11.94 9.80 9.44
N SER A 349 -12.31 8.54 9.27
CA SER A 349 -13.31 7.85 10.07
C SER A 349 -13.07 6.35 10.02
N LYS A 350 -13.53 5.65 11.07
CA LYS A 350 -13.60 4.20 11.14
C LYS A 350 -15.08 3.84 11.35
N LYS A 351 -15.57 2.81 10.66
CA LYS A 351 -16.95 2.31 10.80
C LYS A 351 -16.92 0.79 10.85
N LYS A 352 -17.68 0.22 11.77
CA LYS A 352 -17.91 -1.23 11.86
C LYS A 352 -19.16 -1.57 11.08
N LEU A 353 -19.09 -2.58 10.21
CA LEU A 353 -20.19 -3.01 9.35
C LEU A 353 -20.40 -4.51 9.54
N LYS A 354 -21.65 -4.95 9.66
CA LYS A 354 -22.00 -6.38 9.61
C LYS A 354 -21.89 -6.83 8.16
N TYR A 355 -20.96 -7.72 7.85
CA TYR A 355 -20.64 -8.16 6.49
C TYR A 355 -20.82 -9.68 6.39
N ASN A 356 -21.71 -10.12 5.48
CA ASN A 356 -22.04 -11.54 5.26
C ASN A 356 -21.47 -12.07 3.94
N GLY A 357 -20.37 -11.50 3.44
CA GLY A 357 -19.73 -11.90 2.19
C GLY A 357 -18.38 -12.56 2.39
N TRP A 358 -17.67 -12.77 1.29
CA TRP A 358 -16.32 -13.36 1.28
C TRP A 358 -15.25 -12.27 1.40
N LEU A 359 -14.26 -12.50 2.26
CA LEU A 359 -13.03 -11.73 2.29
C LEU A 359 -11.90 -12.57 1.70
N PHE A 360 -11.00 -11.89 1.00
CA PHE A 360 -9.84 -12.49 0.35
C PHE A 360 -8.56 -11.89 0.93
N ASP A 361 -7.54 -12.72 1.10
CA ASP A 361 -6.19 -12.33 1.49
C ASP A 361 -5.19 -12.87 0.45
N ILE A 362 -4.03 -12.21 0.28
CA ILE A 362 -3.05 -12.55 -0.76
C ILE A 362 -1.69 -12.75 -0.13
N SER A 363 -1.21 -14.00 -0.03
CA SER A 363 0.16 -14.30 0.39
C SER A 363 1.19 -13.80 -0.63
N VAL A 364 2.00 -12.81 -0.24
CA VAL A 364 3.10 -12.29 -1.05
C VAL A 364 4.44 -12.67 -0.41
N PRO A 365 5.27 -13.50 -1.08
CA PRO A 365 6.58 -13.86 -0.57
C PRO A 365 7.46 -12.64 -0.29
N LEU A 366 8.34 -12.74 0.71
CA LEU A 366 9.30 -11.72 1.16
C LEU A 366 8.69 -10.47 1.81
N THR A 367 7.75 -9.80 1.15
CA THR A 367 7.23 -8.50 1.63
C THR A 367 6.04 -8.65 2.58
N GLN A 368 5.30 -9.76 2.49
CA GLN A 368 4.11 -10.04 3.33
C GLN A 368 3.06 -8.92 3.30
N ASN A 369 3.04 -8.17 2.20
CA ASN A 369 2.09 -7.09 1.96
C ASN A 369 1.73 -7.01 0.48
N PHE A 370 0.52 -6.52 0.21
CA PHE A 370 0.01 -6.31 -1.13
C PHE A 370 -0.70 -4.96 -1.24
N ILE A 371 -0.89 -4.48 -2.47
CA ILE A 371 -1.64 -3.25 -2.71
C ILE A 371 -3.07 -3.61 -3.07
N ALA A 372 -4.03 -3.22 -2.23
CA ALA A 372 -5.45 -3.32 -2.53
C ALA A 372 -6.12 -1.95 -2.33
N ASN A 373 -6.97 -1.57 -3.29
CA ASN A 373 -7.64 -0.27 -3.29
C ASN A 373 -6.67 0.93 -3.12
N ASN A 374 -5.44 0.81 -3.62
CA ASN A 374 -4.34 1.78 -3.50
C ASN A 374 -3.87 2.04 -2.06
N ILE A 375 -4.03 1.05 -1.18
CA ILE A 375 -3.47 1.02 0.18
C ILE A 375 -2.58 -0.23 0.29
N ILE A 376 -1.47 -0.11 1.02
CA ILE A 376 -0.66 -1.27 1.39
C ILE A 376 -1.36 -2.01 2.52
N VAL A 377 -1.72 -3.27 2.28
CA VAL A 377 -2.33 -4.21 3.23
C VAL A 377 -1.27 -5.24 3.62
N HIS A 378 -1.20 -5.60 4.90
CA HIS A 378 -0.22 -6.54 5.44
C HIS A 378 -0.90 -7.87 5.83
N ASN A 379 -0.21 -9.00 5.59
CA ASN A 379 -0.72 -10.35 5.84
C ASN A 379 -0.37 -10.86 7.25
N THR A 380 -0.99 -11.99 7.62
CA THR A 380 -0.65 -12.80 8.80
C THR A 380 0.77 -13.35 8.71
N THR A 381 1.63 -13.07 9.70
CA THR A 381 3.09 -13.22 9.58
C THR A 381 3.69 -14.52 10.10
N LEU A 382 3.03 -15.17 11.08
CA LEU A 382 3.62 -16.32 11.79
C LEU A 382 3.66 -17.58 10.94
N LEU A 383 2.51 -17.97 10.39
CA LEU A 383 2.35 -19.21 9.64
C LEU A 383 3.12 -19.16 8.31
N ASP A 384 3.15 -18.00 7.65
CA ASP A 384 3.94 -17.77 6.44
C ASP A 384 5.46 -17.80 6.71
N LYS A 385 5.93 -17.41 7.91
CA LYS A 385 7.35 -17.56 8.28
C LYS A 385 7.73 -19.03 8.45
N ILE A 386 6.87 -19.82 9.11
CA ILE A 386 7.04 -21.27 9.27
C ILE A 386 7.02 -21.97 7.89
N ARG A 387 6.09 -21.57 7.01
CA ARG A 387 6.05 -22.04 5.60
C ARG A 387 7.32 -21.66 4.85
N GLY A 388 7.76 -20.41 4.92
CA GLY A 388 8.94 -19.92 4.20
C GLY A 388 10.23 -20.63 4.63
N THR A 389 10.42 -20.89 5.92
CA THR A 389 11.53 -21.71 6.41
C THR A 389 11.43 -23.16 5.92
N THR A 390 10.22 -23.72 5.87
CA THR A 390 9.97 -25.09 5.40
C THR A 390 10.23 -25.25 3.90
N VAL A 391 9.79 -24.28 3.07
CA VAL A 391 9.99 -24.28 1.60
C VAL A 391 11.47 -24.15 1.24
N ASN A 392 12.26 -23.39 2.00
CA ASN A 392 13.70 -23.27 1.75
C ASN A 392 14.49 -24.55 2.10
N LEU A 393 13.92 -25.41 2.96
CA LEU A 393 14.55 -26.66 3.43
C LEU A 393 14.12 -27.89 2.60
N LEU A 394 12.99 -27.81 1.89
CA LEU A 394 12.44 -28.89 1.07
C LEU A 394 12.65 -28.61 -0.43
N GLU A 395 12.79 -29.67 -1.25
CA GLU A 395 12.82 -29.52 -2.71
C GLU A 395 11.48 -28.98 -3.25
N PRO A 396 11.48 -28.22 -4.37
CA PRO A 396 10.24 -27.72 -4.97
C PRO A 396 9.29 -28.87 -5.33
N GLY A 397 8.23 -29.04 -4.53
CA GLY A 397 7.20 -30.08 -4.73
C GLY A 397 6.91 -30.98 -3.53
N GLN A 398 7.76 -30.99 -2.49
CA GLN A 398 7.53 -31.81 -1.28
C GLN A 398 6.58 -31.18 -0.26
N LEU A 399 6.28 -29.87 -0.37
CA LEU A 399 5.25 -29.22 0.43
C LEU A 399 3.89 -29.33 -0.29
N THR A 400 3.04 -30.26 0.16
CA THR A 400 1.68 -30.41 -0.37
C THR A 400 0.78 -29.32 0.19
N GLN A 401 0.40 -28.34 -0.64
CA GLN A 401 -0.50 -27.25 -0.25
C GLN A 401 -1.92 -27.53 -0.77
N HIS A 402 -2.88 -27.65 0.15
CA HIS A 402 -4.30 -27.53 -0.15
C HIS A 402 -4.80 -26.15 0.31
N ILE A 403 -5.90 -25.67 -0.26
CA ILE A 403 -6.49 -24.37 0.08
C ILE A 403 -6.79 -24.32 1.60
N GLY A 404 -6.01 -23.53 2.34
CA GLY A 404 -6.23 -23.27 3.77
C GLY A 404 -5.51 -24.20 4.76
N ALA A 405 -4.73 -25.19 4.30
CA ALA A 405 -3.96 -26.08 5.19
C ALA A 405 -2.55 -26.38 4.65
N SER A 406 -1.59 -26.64 5.54
CA SER A 406 -0.19 -26.91 5.19
C SER A 406 0.36 -28.04 6.06
N PHE A 407 0.83 -29.12 5.43
CA PHE A 407 1.47 -30.23 6.14
C PHE A 407 2.98 -29.98 6.26
N ILE A 408 3.52 -30.11 7.47
CA ILE A 408 4.94 -29.95 7.79
C ILE A 408 5.46 -31.32 8.27
N PRO A 409 6.29 -32.02 7.46
CA PRO A 409 6.85 -33.32 7.82
C PRO A 409 7.74 -33.25 9.08
N VAL A 410 7.83 -34.37 9.80
CA VAL A 410 8.64 -34.49 11.03
C VAL A 410 10.13 -34.19 10.79
N GLU A 411 10.66 -34.52 9.61
CA GLU A 411 12.03 -34.24 9.21
C GLU A 411 12.29 -32.73 9.19
N THR A 412 11.37 -31.95 8.63
CA THR A 412 11.46 -30.49 8.60
C THR A 412 11.36 -29.91 10.01
N ILE A 413 10.48 -30.46 10.87
CA ILE A 413 10.37 -30.03 12.26
C ILE A 413 11.68 -30.28 13.00
N LYS A 414 12.32 -31.43 12.80
CA LYS A 414 13.64 -31.74 13.37
C LYS A 414 14.73 -30.79 12.89
N GLN A 415 14.70 -30.38 11.62
CA GLN A 415 15.66 -29.41 11.09
C GLN A 415 15.45 -28.00 11.65
N ILE A 416 14.21 -27.53 11.74
CA ILE A 416 13.87 -26.18 12.23
C ILE A 416 14.09 -26.09 13.75
N CYS A 417 13.64 -27.10 14.50
CA CYS A 417 13.60 -27.09 15.95
C CYS A 417 14.74 -27.89 16.59
N GLY A 418 15.69 -28.45 15.83
CA GLY A 418 16.67 -29.43 16.33
C GLY A 418 17.39 -28.99 17.60
N SER A 419 17.89 -27.75 17.65
CA SER A 419 18.56 -27.21 18.83
C SER A 419 17.64 -27.09 20.05
N LEU A 420 16.35 -26.82 19.84
CA LEU A 420 15.33 -26.76 20.89
C LEU A 420 14.95 -28.16 21.37
N LEU A 421 14.74 -29.10 20.45
CA LEU A 421 14.39 -30.50 20.75
C LEU A 421 15.48 -31.17 21.60
N THR A 422 16.75 -30.94 21.26
CA THR A 422 17.88 -31.45 22.05
C THR A 422 17.92 -30.84 23.46
N LYS A 423 17.72 -29.52 23.59
CA LYS A 423 17.73 -28.83 24.89
C LYS A 423 16.60 -29.29 25.80
N LEU A 424 15.42 -29.51 25.24
CA LEU A 424 14.22 -29.95 25.98
C LEU A 424 14.09 -31.47 26.07
N LYS A 425 15.02 -32.24 25.46
CA LYS A 425 15.00 -33.72 25.40
C LYS A 425 13.67 -34.28 24.89
N ILE A 426 13.12 -33.64 23.85
CA ILE A 426 11.84 -34.03 23.25
C ILE A 426 12.08 -34.98 22.08
N GLU A 427 11.48 -36.17 22.16
CA GLU A 427 11.41 -37.12 21.04
C GLU A 427 10.08 -36.95 20.30
N LEU A 428 10.15 -36.77 18.97
CA LEU A 428 8.95 -36.64 18.14
C LEU A 428 8.50 -38.03 17.66
N THR A 429 7.29 -38.41 18.06
CA THR A 429 6.63 -39.67 17.68
C THR A 429 5.60 -39.51 16.56
N ILE A 430 5.26 -38.26 16.21
CA ILE A 430 4.28 -37.92 15.17
C ILE A 430 4.92 -37.82 13.77
N PRO A 431 4.19 -38.13 12.69
CA PRO A 431 4.71 -38.05 11.32
C PRO A 431 4.87 -36.62 10.79
N GLY A 432 4.24 -35.64 11.45
CA GLY A 432 4.28 -34.22 11.06
C GLY A 432 3.13 -33.44 11.66
N LEU A 433 3.03 -32.16 11.28
CA LEU A 433 1.98 -31.23 11.73
C LEU A 433 1.15 -30.75 10.53
N LEU A 434 -0.16 -30.91 10.59
CA LEU A 434 -1.08 -30.28 9.64
C LEU A 434 -1.60 -28.97 10.23
N VAL A 435 -1.17 -27.84 9.67
CA VAL A 435 -1.55 -26.50 10.17
C VAL A 435 -2.66 -25.92 9.31
N ILE A 436 -3.77 -25.54 9.94
CA ILE A 436 -4.91 -24.87 9.29
C ILE A 436 -4.80 -23.36 9.53
N ASP A 437 -4.90 -22.58 8.46
CA ASP A 437 -4.79 -21.12 8.51
C ASP A 437 -6.16 -20.50 8.77
N THR A 438 -6.41 -20.08 10.02
CA THR A 438 -7.64 -19.37 10.40
C THR A 438 -7.40 -17.86 10.42
N PRO A 439 -8.01 -17.07 9.53
CA PRO A 439 -7.79 -15.63 9.49
C PRO A 439 -8.31 -14.93 10.76
N GLY A 440 -7.53 -13.96 11.27
CA GLY A 440 -7.80 -13.26 12.54
C GLY A 440 -8.84 -12.12 12.46
N HIS A 441 -9.34 -11.76 11.28
CA HIS A 441 -10.31 -10.66 11.14
C HIS A 441 -11.69 -11.10 11.67
N GLU A 442 -12.41 -10.21 12.36
CA GLU A 442 -13.72 -10.46 12.99
C GLU A 442 -14.70 -11.18 12.04
N ALA A 443 -14.81 -10.71 10.79
CA ALA A 443 -15.63 -11.31 9.73
C ALA A 443 -15.42 -12.81 9.41
N PHE A 444 -14.37 -13.46 9.95
CA PHE A 444 -14.11 -14.89 9.80
C PHE A 444 -14.43 -15.73 11.05
N THR A 445 -15.32 -15.24 11.93
CA THR A 445 -15.83 -15.97 13.10
C THR A 445 -16.22 -17.42 12.78
N THR A 446 -16.87 -17.64 11.62
CA THR A 446 -17.32 -18.98 11.20
C THR A 446 -16.15 -19.92 10.88
N LEU A 447 -15.03 -19.40 10.35
CA LEU A 447 -13.83 -20.19 10.10
C LEU A 447 -13.09 -20.50 11.41
N ARG A 448 -13.02 -19.56 12.35
CA ARG A 448 -12.47 -19.83 13.70
C ARG A 448 -13.32 -20.85 14.46
N LYS A 449 -14.64 -20.74 14.39
CA LYS A 449 -15.57 -21.71 14.99
C LYS A 449 -15.41 -23.11 14.40
N ARG A 450 -15.31 -23.23 13.06
CA ARG A 450 -15.07 -24.51 12.38
C ARG A 450 -13.67 -25.06 12.64
N GLY A 451 -12.65 -24.22 12.62
CA GLY A 451 -11.27 -24.58 12.93
C GLY A 451 -11.14 -25.10 14.36
N GLY A 452 -11.76 -24.42 15.33
CA GLY A 452 -11.84 -24.88 16.72
C GLY A 452 -12.48 -26.26 16.84
N SER A 453 -13.60 -26.54 16.15
CA SER A 453 -14.25 -27.86 16.26
C SER A 453 -13.47 -29.05 15.69
N VAL A 454 -12.45 -28.81 14.86
CA VAL A 454 -11.73 -29.88 14.14
C VAL A 454 -10.23 -29.92 14.53
N ALA A 455 -9.73 -28.91 15.22
CA ALA A 455 -8.32 -28.84 15.61
C ALA A 455 -8.04 -29.69 16.86
N ASP A 456 -6.98 -30.50 16.78
CA ASP A 456 -6.46 -31.23 17.93
C ASP A 456 -5.72 -30.30 18.92
N LEU A 457 -5.14 -29.21 18.42
CA LEU A 457 -4.43 -28.20 19.18
C LEU A 457 -4.53 -26.84 18.46
N ALA A 458 -4.69 -25.75 19.21
CA ALA A 458 -4.70 -24.40 18.66
C ALA A 458 -3.48 -23.57 19.08
N ILE A 459 -3.09 -22.61 18.23
CA ILE A 459 -2.08 -21.59 18.56
C ILE A 459 -2.79 -20.24 18.62
N LEU A 460 -2.96 -19.71 19.83
CA LEU A 460 -3.51 -18.37 20.04
C LEU A 460 -2.40 -17.33 19.88
N VAL A 461 -2.43 -16.58 18.79
CA VAL A 461 -1.43 -15.55 18.50
C VAL A 461 -1.80 -14.24 19.20
N VAL A 462 -0.88 -13.74 20.02
CA VAL A 462 -1.05 -12.47 20.76
C VAL A 462 0.13 -11.56 20.45
N ASP A 463 -0.13 -10.29 20.17
CA ASP A 463 0.94 -9.29 20.09
C ASP A 463 1.38 -8.94 21.51
N ILE A 464 2.64 -9.21 21.84
CA ILE A 464 3.18 -8.96 23.18
C ILE A 464 3.15 -7.48 23.59
N ASN A 465 3.02 -6.57 22.62
CA ASN A 465 3.00 -5.13 22.87
C ASN A 465 1.60 -4.58 23.09
N GLU A 466 0.58 -5.24 22.54
CA GLU A 466 -0.82 -4.80 22.63
C GLU A 466 -1.63 -5.61 23.64
N GLY A 467 -1.19 -6.84 23.96
CA GLY A 467 -1.93 -7.76 24.81
C GLY A 467 -3.24 -8.21 24.14
N PHE A 468 -4.23 -8.57 24.95
CA PHE A 468 -5.49 -9.10 24.45
C PHE A 468 -6.35 -8.03 23.77
N GLN A 469 -6.91 -8.39 22.61
CA GLN A 469 -7.85 -7.59 21.85
C GLN A 469 -9.21 -8.30 21.79
N PRO A 470 -10.31 -7.64 21.40
CA PRO A 470 -11.62 -8.27 21.36
C PRO A 470 -11.69 -9.56 20.51
N GLN A 471 -10.86 -9.68 19.46
CA GLN A 471 -10.77 -10.92 18.67
C GLN A 471 -10.02 -12.05 19.41
N THR A 472 -9.08 -11.71 20.30
CA THR A 472 -8.40 -12.66 21.18
C THR A 472 -9.41 -13.26 22.16
N ASP A 473 -10.26 -12.41 22.76
CA ASP A 473 -11.33 -12.84 23.67
C ASP A 473 -12.33 -13.77 22.99
N GLU A 474 -12.79 -13.41 21.79
CA GLU A 474 -13.68 -14.24 20.99
C GLU A 474 -13.04 -15.60 20.63
N SER A 475 -11.74 -15.62 20.33
CA SER A 475 -11.03 -16.86 20.02
C SER A 475 -10.94 -17.78 21.24
N LEU A 476 -10.66 -17.21 22.42
CA LEU A 476 -10.66 -17.95 23.69
C LEU A 476 -12.03 -18.53 24.02
N GLU A 477 -13.11 -17.80 23.75
CA GLU A 477 -14.47 -18.30 23.95
C GLU A 477 -14.73 -19.56 23.12
N TYR A 478 -14.32 -19.57 21.83
CA TYR A 478 -14.44 -20.76 21.00
C TYR A 478 -13.56 -21.92 21.48
N LEU A 479 -12.32 -21.66 21.87
CA LEU A 479 -11.42 -22.70 22.38
C LEU A 479 -12.00 -23.33 23.65
N LYS A 480 -12.57 -22.52 24.54
CA LYS A 480 -13.27 -22.98 25.74
C LYS A 480 -14.54 -23.77 25.41
N GLN A 481 -15.33 -23.29 24.46
CA GLN A 481 -16.57 -23.93 24.02
C GLN A 481 -16.33 -25.32 23.43
N PHE A 482 -15.31 -25.47 22.59
CA PHE A 482 -14.97 -26.73 21.93
C PHE A 482 -13.95 -27.58 22.72
N LYS A 483 -13.50 -27.11 23.89
CA LYS A 483 -12.50 -27.76 24.74
C LYS A 483 -11.22 -28.11 23.98
N VAL A 484 -10.78 -27.20 23.13
CA VAL A 484 -9.57 -27.37 22.31
C VAL A 484 -8.37 -26.95 23.15
N PRO A 485 -7.38 -27.83 23.41
CA PRO A 485 -6.16 -27.42 24.07
C PRO A 485 -5.42 -26.41 23.20
N PHE A 486 -4.73 -25.45 23.80
CA PHE A 486 -4.06 -24.41 23.06
C PHE A 486 -2.78 -23.93 23.71
N VAL A 487 -1.90 -23.39 22.88
CA VAL A 487 -0.69 -22.67 23.31
C VAL A 487 -0.81 -21.21 22.89
N VAL A 488 -0.24 -20.30 23.69
CA VAL A 488 -0.20 -18.87 23.35
C VAL A 488 1.15 -18.53 22.72
N ALA A 489 1.11 -18.06 21.47
CA ALA A 489 2.28 -17.51 20.79
C ALA A 489 2.35 -16.00 21.00
N ALA A 490 3.17 -15.55 21.95
CA ALA A 490 3.47 -14.13 22.14
C ALA A 490 4.43 -13.64 21.04
N THR A 491 3.87 -12.94 20.06
CA THR A 491 4.57 -12.49 18.84
C THR A 491 5.07 -11.05 18.94
N LYS A 492 5.92 -10.65 17.98
CA LYS A 492 6.52 -9.31 17.85
C LYS A 492 7.43 -8.89 19.00
N ILE A 493 8.13 -9.86 19.60
CA ILE A 493 9.18 -9.61 20.61
C ILE A 493 10.32 -8.73 20.06
N ASP A 494 10.55 -8.76 18.74
CA ASP A 494 11.52 -7.92 18.05
C ASP A 494 11.20 -6.42 18.12
N LEU A 495 9.94 -6.07 18.42
CA LEU A 495 9.51 -4.68 18.61
C LEU A 495 9.69 -4.20 20.06
N ILE A 496 10.10 -5.06 20.98
CA ILE A 496 10.45 -4.65 22.34
C ILE A 496 11.66 -3.73 22.26
N HIS A 497 11.53 -2.55 22.87
CA HIS A 497 12.57 -1.54 22.79
C HIS A 497 13.86 -2.05 23.45
N GLY A 498 14.88 -2.29 22.63
CA GLY A 498 16.19 -2.77 23.08
C GLY A 498 16.52 -4.16 22.55
N TRP A 499 15.54 -4.89 22.00
CA TRP A 499 15.73 -6.26 21.53
C TRP A 499 16.83 -6.38 20.46
N ASN A 500 17.81 -7.23 20.73
CA ASN A 500 18.88 -7.59 19.80
C ASN A 500 18.44 -8.81 18.97
N VAL A 501 18.19 -8.60 17.68
CA VAL A 501 17.58 -9.61 16.80
C VAL A 501 18.61 -10.66 16.39
N SER A 502 18.46 -11.88 16.93
CA SER A 502 19.19 -13.06 16.47
C SER A 502 18.30 -13.85 15.49
N LYS A 503 18.54 -13.68 14.18
CA LYS A 503 17.70 -14.33 13.15
C LYS A 503 17.80 -15.86 13.25
N ASN A 504 16.64 -16.52 13.23
CA ASN A 504 16.48 -17.98 13.28
C ASN A 504 17.09 -18.67 14.51
N ALA A 505 17.49 -17.92 15.54
CA ALA A 505 17.92 -18.49 16.81
C ALA A 505 16.71 -18.99 17.62
N CYS A 506 16.90 -20.03 18.44
CA CYS A 506 15.87 -20.44 19.38
C CYS A 506 15.69 -19.37 20.47
N PHE A 507 14.53 -19.40 21.13
CA PHE A 507 14.18 -18.40 22.15
C PHE A 507 15.24 -18.32 23.26
N PHE A 508 15.74 -19.46 23.76
CA PHE A 508 16.74 -19.49 24.83
C PHE A 508 18.02 -18.73 24.45
N ASP A 509 18.56 -18.97 23.25
CA ASP A 509 19.79 -18.33 22.79
C ASP A 509 19.56 -16.83 22.55
N SER A 510 18.43 -16.50 21.92
CA SER A 510 18.07 -15.11 21.69
C SER A 510 17.84 -14.37 23.00
N TYR A 511 17.21 -14.99 24.00
CA TYR A 511 16.87 -14.40 25.30
C TYR A 511 18.13 -14.16 26.15
N THR A 512 19.03 -15.14 26.23
CA THR A 512 20.29 -15.02 27.00
C THR A 512 21.15 -13.87 26.49
N ASN A 513 21.13 -13.61 25.18
CA ASN A 513 21.87 -12.53 24.53
C ASN A 513 21.26 -11.12 24.72
N GLN A 514 20.13 -10.99 25.42
CA GLN A 514 19.51 -9.70 25.72
C GLN A 514 20.09 -9.06 26.98
N SER A 515 20.00 -7.74 27.10
CA SER A 515 20.33 -7.04 28.34
C SER A 515 19.28 -7.32 29.42
N GLU A 516 19.64 -7.16 30.69
CA GLU A 516 18.74 -7.39 31.82
C GLU A 516 17.50 -6.49 31.77
N GLU A 517 17.63 -5.26 31.25
CA GLU A 517 16.49 -4.36 31.07
C GLU A 517 15.50 -4.88 30.02
N VAL A 518 15.99 -5.42 28.92
CA VAL A 518 15.15 -6.00 27.86
C VAL A 518 14.48 -7.29 28.34
N LYS A 519 15.20 -8.10 29.12
CA LYS A 519 14.63 -9.29 29.78
C LYS A 519 13.51 -8.88 30.73
N ALA A 520 13.73 -7.90 31.59
CA ALA A 520 12.72 -7.39 32.52
C ALA A 520 11.47 -6.84 31.80
N GLU A 521 11.64 -6.12 30.68
CA GLU A 521 10.51 -5.61 29.90
C GLU A 521 9.75 -6.73 29.18
N LEU A 522 10.45 -7.77 28.68
CA LEU A 522 9.81 -8.96 28.15
C LEU A 522 9.00 -9.66 29.24
N GLU A 523 9.58 -9.90 30.41
CA GLU A 523 8.92 -10.52 31.56
C GLU A 523 7.65 -9.76 31.94
N ARG A 524 7.74 -8.43 32.08
CA ARG A 524 6.58 -7.59 32.41
C ARG A 524 5.42 -7.78 31.43
N LYS A 525 5.72 -7.85 30.12
CA LYS A 525 4.70 -8.05 29.08
C LYS A 525 4.16 -9.48 29.05
N VAL A 526 5.01 -10.49 29.28
CA VAL A 526 4.58 -11.89 29.41
C VAL A 526 3.63 -12.02 30.60
N TYR A 527 3.98 -11.46 31.76
CA TYR A 527 3.12 -11.49 32.94
C TYR A 527 1.81 -10.72 32.76
N GLN A 528 1.80 -9.67 31.93
CA GLN A 528 0.56 -9.02 31.53
C GLN A 528 -0.37 -9.98 30.77
N ILE A 529 0.16 -10.77 29.84
CA ILE A 529 -0.61 -11.80 29.11
C ILE A 529 -1.10 -12.90 30.07
N VAL A 530 -0.23 -13.36 30.98
CA VAL A 530 -0.58 -14.37 31.99
C VAL A 530 -1.71 -13.87 32.89
N ALA A 531 -1.64 -12.63 33.36
CA ALA A 531 -2.71 -12.02 34.14
C ALA A 531 -4.03 -11.97 33.36
N GLN A 532 -3.99 -11.58 32.08
CA GLN A 532 -5.18 -11.54 31.21
C GLN A 532 -5.79 -12.93 30.98
N LEU A 533 -4.98 -13.99 30.91
CA LEU A 533 -5.45 -15.38 30.85
C LEU A 533 -6.09 -15.82 32.17
N SER A 534 -5.46 -15.50 33.28
CA SER A 534 -5.95 -15.82 34.63
C SER A 534 -7.32 -15.19 34.90
N GLU A 535 -7.51 -13.93 34.52
CA GLU A 535 -8.81 -13.22 34.58
C GLU A 535 -9.94 -13.96 33.81
N ARG A 536 -9.58 -14.77 32.81
CA ARG A 536 -10.51 -15.55 31.97
C ARG A 536 -10.62 -17.01 32.41
N GLY A 537 -9.97 -17.36 33.52
CA GLY A 537 -9.98 -18.68 34.13
C GLY A 537 -9.03 -19.68 33.47
N PHE A 538 -7.92 -19.20 32.92
CA PHE A 538 -6.84 -20.05 32.39
C PHE A 538 -5.58 -19.86 33.21
N GLU A 539 -5.00 -20.95 33.72
CA GLU A 539 -3.66 -20.96 34.28
C GLU A 539 -2.64 -21.05 33.14
N ALA A 540 -1.65 -20.17 33.16
CA ALA A 540 -0.65 -20.09 32.11
C ALA A 540 0.66 -19.57 32.67
N GLU A 541 1.77 -19.99 32.08
CA GLU A 541 3.11 -19.49 32.39
C GLU A 541 3.99 -19.65 31.14
N ARG A 542 5.16 -19.03 31.11
CA ARG A 542 6.13 -19.21 30.03
C ARG A 542 6.55 -20.69 29.94
N PHE A 543 6.60 -21.22 28.72
CA PHE A 543 6.75 -22.66 28.48
C PHE A 543 7.96 -23.33 29.16
N ASP A 544 9.03 -22.60 29.46
CA ASP A 544 10.24 -23.11 30.11
C ASP A 544 10.14 -23.16 31.65
N ARG A 545 9.04 -22.69 32.23
CA ARG A 545 8.75 -22.69 33.68
C ARG A 545 7.60 -23.61 34.05
N VAL A 546 6.89 -24.14 33.06
CA VAL A 546 5.78 -25.07 33.28
C VAL A 546 6.35 -26.46 33.58
N THR A 547 5.94 -27.03 34.71
CA THR A 547 6.35 -28.37 35.15
C THR A 547 5.35 -29.45 34.76
N ASP A 548 4.08 -29.07 34.58
CA ASP A 548 2.99 -29.95 34.19
C ASP A 548 2.17 -29.30 33.05
N PHE A 549 2.07 -30.00 31.93
CA PHE A 549 1.33 -29.58 30.74
C PHE A 549 0.03 -30.36 30.55
N THR A 550 -0.35 -31.23 31.50
CA THR A 550 -1.52 -32.11 31.42
C THR A 550 -2.83 -31.47 31.86
#